data_AF-A0AAP8T2F1-F1
#
_entry.id   AF-A0AAP8T2F1-F1
#
_cell.length_a   1.000
_cell.length_b   1.000
_cell.length_c   1.000
_cell.angle_alpha   90.00
_cell.angle_beta   90.00
_cell.angle_gamma   90.00
#
_symmetry.space_group_name_H-M   'P 1'
#
loop_
_entity.id
_entity.type
_entity.pdbx_description
1 polymer ?
#
loop_
_entity_poly.entity_id
_entity_poly.type
_entity_poly.pdbx_seq_one_letter_code
_entity_poly.pdbx_strand_id
1 'polypeptide(L)'
;VIALVGDLSRAEAEAVAAQVSADLPKGPALAKIEQPTDPKPSIGHIEFPSKQTNLMIAQLGIDRDDPDYAALSMGNQILGGGGFGTRLMSEVREK
;
A
#
# COMPACT_ATOMS: atom_id res chain seq x y z
N VAL A 1 -9.91 -2.80 -14.39
CA VAL A 1 -10.12 -1.34 -14.51
C VAL A 1 -9.22 -0.84 -15.61
N ILE A 2 -9.74 -0.08 -16.57
CA ILE A 2 -8.94 0.58 -17.62
C ILE A 2 -8.83 2.06 -17.25
N ALA A 3 -7.61 2.55 -17.07
CA ALA A 3 -7.34 3.96 -16.83
C ALA A 3 -6.51 4.51 -18.00
N LEU A 4 -6.95 5.63 -18.59
CA LEU A 4 -6.31 6.27 -19.74
C LEU A 4 -5.95 7.71 -19.36
N VAL A 5 -4.71 8.10 -19.62
CA VAL A 5 -4.19 9.46 -19.42
C VAL A 5 -3.33 9.81 -20.61
N GLY A 6 -3.60 10.94 -21.26
CA GLY A 6 -2.84 11.38 -22.43
C GLY A 6 -3.60 12.38 -23.29
N ASP A 7 -3.01 12.70 -24.43
CA ASP A 7 -3.62 13.55 -25.46
C ASP A 7 -4.60 12.72 -26.30
N LEU A 8 -5.82 12.58 -25.79
CA LEU A 8 -6.90 11.84 -26.41
C LEU A 8 -8.20 12.61 -26.20
N SER A 9 -9.01 12.66 -27.25
CA SER A 9 -10.42 12.99 -27.10
C SER A 9 -11.14 11.88 -26.31
N ARG A 10 -12.30 12.23 -25.76
CA ARG A 10 -13.20 11.27 -25.10
C ARG A 10 -13.56 10.08 -26.02
N ALA A 11 -13.80 10.36 -27.30
CA ALA A 11 -14.18 9.35 -28.28
C ALA A 11 -13.05 8.36 -28.56
N GLU A 12 -11.82 8.84 -28.70
CA GLU A 12 -10.64 7.99 -28.87
C GLU A 12 -10.39 7.12 -27.63
N ALA A 13 -10.53 7.71 -26.43
CA ALA A 13 -10.38 6.97 -25.19
C ALA A 13 -11.42 5.84 -25.05
N GLU A 14 -12.68 6.09 -25.42
CA GLU A 14 -13.73 5.07 -25.42
C GLU A 14 -13.47 3.95 -26.44
N ALA A 15 -13.01 4.30 -27.65
CA ALA A 15 -12.65 3.32 -28.67
C ALA A 15 -11.50 2.40 -28.21
N VAL A 16 -10.44 2.98 -27.63
CA VAL A 16 -9.31 2.22 -27.08
C VAL A 16 -9.75 1.32 -25.92
N ALA A 17 -10.54 1.85 -24.98
CA ALA A 17 -11.03 1.07 -23.84
C ALA A 17 -11.93 -0.10 -24.28
N ALA A 18 -12.80 0.13 -25.27
CA ALA A 18 -13.68 -0.90 -25.82
C ALA A 18 -12.87 -2.00 -26.53
N GLN A 19 -11.88 -1.64 -27.34
CA GLN A 19 -11.01 -2.60 -28.02
C GLN A 19 -10.28 -3.49 -27.01
N VAL A 20 -9.63 -2.89 -26.01
CA VAL A 20 -8.92 -3.65 -24.96
C VAL A 20 -9.87 -4.59 -24.22
N SER A 21 -11.07 -4.12 -23.88
CA SER A 21 -12.06 -4.93 -23.15
C SER A 21 -12.59 -6.10 -23.99
N ALA A 22 -12.75 -5.92 -25.30
CA ALA A 22 -13.26 -6.93 -26.22
C ALA A 22 -12.32 -8.13 -26.38
N ASP A 23 -11.01 -7.90 -26.28
CA ASP A 23 -9.99 -8.94 -26.41
C ASP A 23 -9.78 -9.76 -25.13
N LEU A 24 -10.40 -9.34 -24.01
CA LEU A 24 -10.30 -10.05 -22.73
C LEU A 24 -11.34 -11.16 -22.60
N PRO A 25 -11.01 -12.28 -21.90
CA PRO A 25 -11.99 -13.29 -21.53
C PRO A 25 -13.15 -12.69 -20.73
N LYS A 26 -14.37 -13.10 -21.06
CA LYS A 26 -15.56 -12.67 -20.32
C LYS A 26 -15.64 -13.39 -18.98
N GLY A 27 -15.91 -12.64 -17.92
CA GLY A 27 -16.16 -13.18 -16.59
C GLY A 27 -16.72 -12.10 -15.66
N PRO A 28 -17.51 -12.48 -14.65
CA PRO A 28 -17.96 -11.54 -13.64
C PRO A 28 -16.78 -11.10 -12.74
N ALA A 29 -17.00 -10.04 -11.98
CA ALA A 29 -16.10 -9.70 -10.88
C ALA A 29 -16.08 -10.85 -9.85
N LEU A 30 -14.92 -11.10 -9.26
CA LEU A 30 -14.78 -12.07 -8.17
C LEU A 30 -15.38 -11.53 -6.87
N ALA A 31 -15.67 -12.43 -5.94
CA ALA A 31 -16.09 -12.06 -4.59
C ALA A 31 -15.01 -11.22 -3.90
N LYS A 32 -15.45 -10.32 -3.02
CA LYS A 32 -14.54 -9.53 -2.18
C LYS A 32 -13.83 -10.45 -1.19
N ILE A 33 -12.63 -10.03 -0.78
CA ILE A 33 -11.88 -10.70 0.27
C ILE A 33 -12.46 -10.29 1.63
N GLU A 34 -12.59 -11.26 2.54
CA GLU A 34 -13.04 -11.04 3.91
C GLU A 34 -11.97 -10.30 4.74
N GLN A 35 -12.42 -9.55 5.73
CA GLN A 35 -11.53 -8.85 6.64
C GLN A 35 -10.73 -9.83 7.51
N PRO A 36 -9.42 -9.59 7.72
CA PRO A 36 -8.62 -10.41 8.61
C PRO A 36 -8.99 -10.16 10.07
N THR A 37 -8.72 -11.14 10.92
CA THR A 37 -8.84 -10.99 12.38
C THR A 37 -7.55 -10.44 12.97
N ASP A 38 -7.67 -9.59 14.00
CA ASP A 38 -6.50 -9.05 14.71
C ASP A 38 -5.59 -10.16 15.26
N PRO A 39 -4.28 -10.14 14.93
CA PRO A 39 -3.33 -11.09 15.48
C PRO A 39 -3.03 -10.76 16.95
N LYS A 40 -2.75 -11.80 17.74
CA LYS A 40 -2.18 -11.59 19.08
C LYS A 40 -0.74 -11.10 18.96
N PRO A 41 -0.29 -10.14 19.79
CA PRO A 41 1.09 -9.71 19.81
C PRO A 41 2.03 -10.87 20.09
N SER A 42 3.15 -10.92 19.36
CA SER A 42 4.18 -11.93 19.56
C SER A 42 5.54 -11.38 19.13
N ILE A 43 6.61 -12.04 19.60
CA ILE A 43 7.99 -11.74 19.19
C ILE A 43 8.55 -13.02 18.58
N GLY A 44 8.92 -12.94 17.31
CA GLY A 44 9.60 -14.01 16.59
C GLY A 44 11.04 -13.62 16.28
N HIS A 45 11.94 -14.60 16.33
CA HIS A 45 13.33 -14.43 15.91
C HIS A 45 13.67 -15.54 14.91
N ILE A 46 14.33 -15.17 13.81
CA ILE A 46 14.82 -16.11 12.79
C ILE A 46 16.33 -15.98 12.79
N GLU A 47 17.02 -17.06 13.18
CA GLU A 47 18.48 -17.10 13.20
C GLU A 47 19.04 -16.96 11.79
N PHE A 48 19.99 -16.04 11.60
CA PHE A 48 20.60 -15.80 10.31
C PHE A 48 22.07 -15.33 10.48
N PRO A 49 23.05 -15.96 9.82
CA PRO A 49 24.48 -15.67 10.03
C PRO A 49 24.88 -14.35 9.35
N SER A 50 24.64 -13.24 10.03
CA SER A 50 24.91 -11.88 9.57
C SER A 50 25.56 -11.04 10.66
N LYS A 51 26.30 -10.00 10.25
CA LYS A 51 26.82 -8.96 11.16
C LYS A 51 25.81 -7.87 11.49
N GLN A 52 24.65 -7.90 10.82
CA GLN A 52 23.57 -6.93 10.95
C GLN A 52 22.25 -7.65 11.23
N THR A 53 21.41 -7.03 12.05
CA THR A 53 20.07 -7.53 12.38
C THR A 53 19.02 -6.72 11.63
N ASN A 54 18.03 -7.42 11.06
CA ASN A 54 16.84 -6.80 10.49
C ASN A 54 15.70 -6.86 11.51
N LEU A 55 15.16 -5.69 11.87
CA LEU A 55 14.00 -5.58 12.77
C LEU A 55 12.77 -5.15 11.98
N MET A 56 11.66 -5.87 12.16
CA MET A 56 10.36 -5.51 11.56
C MET A 56 9.29 -5.55 12.64
N ILE A 57 8.54 -4.46 12.75
CA ILE A 57 7.43 -4.29 13.70
C ILE A 57 6.21 -3.90 12.89
N ALA A 58 5.12 -4.66 13.04
CA ALA A 58 3.90 -4.46 12.26
C ALA A 58 2.66 -4.89 13.06
N GLN A 59 1.51 -4.37 12.64
CA GLN A 59 0.17 -4.74 13.07
C GLN A 59 -0.79 -4.56 11.89
N LEU A 60 -2.04 -5.01 12.04
CA LEU A 60 -3.07 -4.67 11.04
C LEU A 60 -3.26 -3.15 10.99
N GLY A 61 -3.33 -2.63 9.77
CA GLY A 61 -3.55 -1.21 9.50
C GLY A 61 -4.98 -0.96 9.07
N ILE A 62 -5.15 0.07 8.23
CA ILE A 62 -6.44 0.45 7.66
C ILE A 62 -6.64 -0.08 6.24
N ASP A 63 -7.89 -0.17 5.84
CA ASP A 63 -8.28 -0.44 4.45
C ASP A 63 -8.04 0.75 3.53
N ARG A 64 -8.15 0.52 2.22
CA ARG A 64 -7.90 1.55 1.21
C ARG A 64 -8.91 2.71 1.26
N ASP A 65 -10.14 2.42 1.66
CA ASP A 65 -11.30 3.30 1.74
C ASP A 65 -11.58 3.81 3.16
N ASP A 66 -10.68 3.54 4.11
CA ASP A 66 -10.79 4.05 5.47
C ASP A 66 -10.81 5.59 5.51
N PRO A 67 -11.77 6.21 6.23
CA PRO A 67 -11.91 7.66 6.29
C PRO A 67 -10.68 8.38 6.88
N ASP A 68 -9.89 7.70 7.72
CA ASP A 68 -8.71 8.24 8.38
C ASP A 68 -7.43 8.10 7.55
N TYR A 69 -7.51 7.59 6.31
CA TYR A 69 -6.35 7.42 5.42
C TYR A 69 -5.46 8.67 5.34
N ALA A 70 -6.05 9.84 5.14
CA ALA A 70 -5.31 11.09 5.03
C ALA A 70 -4.60 11.46 6.34
N ALA A 71 -5.29 11.29 7.48
CA ALA A 71 -4.76 11.58 8.80
C ALA A 71 -3.60 10.63 9.15
N LEU A 72 -3.78 9.33 8.95
CA LEU A 72 -2.78 8.30 9.24
C LEU A 72 -1.58 8.39 8.31
N SER A 73 -1.78 8.66 7.03
CA SER A 73 -0.69 8.91 6.09
C SER A 73 0.18 10.08 6.54
N MET A 74 -0.44 11.19 6.95
CA MET A 74 0.29 12.36 7.46
C MET A 74 1.00 12.08 8.78
N GLY A 75 0.34 11.38 9.70
CA GLY A 75 0.96 10.93 10.96
C GLY A 75 2.19 10.05 10.71
N ASN A 76 2.11 9.13 9.74
CA ASN A 76 3.25 8.29 9.37
C ASN A 76 4.40 9.09 8.75
N GLN A 77 4.11 10.13 7.95
CA GLN A 77 5.15 11.03 7.43
C GLN A 77 5.93 11.71 8.55
N ILE A 78 5.29 12.05 9.68
CA ILE A 78 5.96 12.62 10.86
C ILE A 78 6.75 11.56 11.63
N LEU A 79 6.18 10.36 11.80
CA LEU A 79 6.79 9.28 12.58
C LEU A 79 8.08 8.75 11.95
N GLY A 80 8.03 8.38 10.67
CA GLY A 80 9.16 7.70 10.00
C GLY A 80 9.13 7.68 8.47
N GLY A 81 8.02 8.09 7.83
CA GLY A 81 7.88 8.07 6.37
C GLY A 81 8.51 9.24 5.63
N GLY A 82 8.74 10.38 6.29
CA GLY A 82 9.21 11.64 5.71
C GLY A 82 10.72 11.82 5.60
N GLY A 83 11.52 10.74 5.70
CA GLY A 83 12.98 10.82 5.59
C GLY A 83 13.67 11.33 6.86
N PHE A 84 14.73 12.14 6.70
CA PHE A 84 15.67 12.49 7.79
C PHE A 84 15.04 13.29 8.95
N GLY A 85 14.08 14.18 8.68
CA GLY A 85 13.43 15.00 9.71
C GLY A 85 12.38 14.29 10.56
N THR A 86 12.26 12.96 10.46
CA THR A 86 11.24 12.19 11.17
C THR A 86 11.68 11.81 12.58
N ARG A 87 10.70 11.49 13.44
CA ARG A 87 10.98 11.09 14.82
C ARG A 87 11.91 9.89 14.89
N LEU A 88 11.62 8.82 14.13
CA LEU A 88 12.45 7.61 14.16
C LEU A 88 13.87 7.85 13.65
N MET A 89 14.03 8.66 12.59
CA MET A 89 15.36 8.98 12.07
C MET A 89 16.18 9.82 13.04
N SER A 90 15.56 10.82 13.67
CA SER A 90 16.22 11.62 14.70
C SER A 90 16.67 10.76 15.90
N GLU A 91 15.77 9.92 16.43
CA GLU A 91 16.05 9.16 17.65
C GLU A 91 16.97 7.95 17.46
N VAL A 92 16.99 7.32 16.28
CA VAL A 92 17.74 6.07 16.05
C VAL A 92 19.02 6.30 15.25
N ARG A 93 19.07 7.34 14.40
CA ARG A 93 20.20 7.57 13.49
C ARG A 93 21.00 8.83 13.82
N GLU A 94 20.35 9.93 14.19
CA GLU A 94 21.03 11.22 14.33
C GLU A 94 21.58 11.48 15.74
N LYS A 95 20.86 11.04 16.77
CA LYS A 95 21.33 11.06 18.16
C LYS A 95 22.31 9.92 18.44
#